data_AF-A0AAW2KYF5-F1
#
_entry.id   AF-A0AAW2KYF5-F1
#
_cell.length_a   1.000
_cell.length_b   1.000
_cell.length_c   1.000
_cell.angle_alpha   90.00
_cell.angle_beta   90.00
_cell.angle_gamma   90.00
#
_symmetry.space_group_name_H-M   'P 1'
#
loop_
_entity.id
_entity.type
_entity.pdbx_description
1 polymer ?
#
loop_
_entity_poly.entity_id
_entity_poly.type
_entity_poly.pdbx_seq_one_letter_code
_entity_poly.pdbx_strand_id
1 'polypeptide(L)'
;MARWRNMQLKAKFTTYGLYAYDTMWLVARSIDRFLKENGGLTFSLNNKLQLGNLKVFDGGELLLKFITSSNFTGLTGKIQFDADRNRGGIDYEIINVVKGTTYKVGYWSNETGLSIQNPKSLKGNKGSYSREAQKLSNITWPGGEVEKPRGWVIATTEKPLIIGFPKRVGFSEFATDLNYNHSAQGYCIDLFDEVRKLVPYEIPFRLSHLEMA
;
A
#
# COMPACT_ATOMS: atom_id res chain seq x y z
N MET A 1 2.29 -13.53 -23.76
CA MET A 1 3.76 -13.35 -23.67
C MET A 1 4.53 -13.87 -24.89
N ALA A 2 3.97 -14.73 -25.76
CA ALA A 2 4.72 -15.31 -26.89
C ALA A 2 4.97 -14.35 -28.08
N ARG A 3 4.12 -13.33 -28.29
CA ARG A 3 4.10 -12.57 -29.55
C ARG A 3 5.31 -11.64 -29.79
N TRP A 4 6.08 -11.30 -28.74
CA TRP A 4 7.12 -10.24 -28.82
C TRP A 4 8.42 -10.54 -28.07
N ARG A 5 8.66 -11.80 -27.70
CA ARG A 5 9.89 -12.23 -27.00
C ARG A 5 11.17 -11.86 -27.80
N ASN A 6 11.04 -11.74 -29.12
CA ASN A 6 12.14 -11.39 -30.03
C ASN A 6 12.39 -9.87 -30.17
N MET A 7 11.48 -8.99 -29.72
CA MET A 7 11.72 -7.53 -29.72
C MET A 7 12.46 -7.04 -28.47
N GLN A 8 12.41 -7.80 -27.38
CA GLN A 8 13.09 -7.45 -26.12
C GLN A 8 14.64 -7.44 -26.25
N LEU A 9 15.18 -8.04 -27.31
CA LEU A 9 16.63 -8.15 -27.52
C LEU A 9 17.26 -6.94 -28.24
N LYS A 10 16.49 -6.01 -28.83
CA LYS A 10 17.04 -4.88 -29.60
C LYS A 10 16.84 -3.49 -29.01
N ALA A 11 15.88 -3.30 -28.09
CA ALA A 11 15.66 -2.01 -27.43
C ALA A 11 15.41 -2.23 -25.94
N LYS A 12 16.19 -1.56 -25.10
CA LYS A 12 16.06 -1.58 -23.64
C LYS A 12 14.82 -0.76 -23.25
N PHE A 13 13.63 -1.35 -23.37
CA PHE A 13 12.39 -0.68 -22.98
C PHE A 13 12.36 -0.48 -21.46
N THR A 14 12.20 0.77 -21.03
CA THR A 14 11.84 1.09 -19.65
C THR A 14 10.37 0.74 -19.42
N THR A 15 9.99 0.49 -18.17
CA THR A 15 8.58 0.30 -17.78
C THR A 15 7.70 1.47 -18.25
N TYR A 16 8.23 2.69 -18.22
CA TYR A 16 7.57 3.88 -18.76
C TYR A 16 7.24 3.78 -20.25
N GLY A 17 8.13 3.18 -21.07
CA GLY A 17 7.87 2.98 -22.49
C GLY A 17 6.69 2.04 -22.76
N LEU A 18 6.55 0.99 -21.95
CA LEU A 18 5.41 0.06 -22.04
C LEU A 18 4.10 0.75 -21.62
N TYR A 19 4.13 1.58 -20.57
CA TYR A 19 2.96 2.36 -20.17
C TYR A 19 2.58 3.41 -21.21
N ALA A 20 3.54 4.14 -21.79
CA ALA A 20 3.27 5.09 -22.84
C ALA A 20 2.58 4.43 -24.05
N TYR A 21 3.04 3.24 -24.46
CA TYR A 21 2.43 2.48 -25.53
C TYR A 21 0.96 2.14 -25.23
N ASP A 22 0.69 1.56 -24.06
CA ASP A 22 -0.67 1.19 -23.67
C ASP A 22 -1.60 2.41 -23.51
N THR A 23 -1.07 3.52 -22.99
CA THR A 23 -1.79 4.80 -22.87
C THR A 23 -2.14 5.36 -24.25
N MET A 24 -1.23 5.31 -25.22
CA MET A 24 -1.52 5.74 -26.60
C MET A 24 -2.63 4.91 -27.23
N TRP A 25 -2.61 3.60 -27.05
CA TRP A 25 -3.69 2.73 -27.52
C TRP A 25 -5.02 3.01 -26.81
N LEU A 26 -4.99 3.24 -25.50
CA LEU A 26 -6.18 3.61 -24.73
C LEU A 26 -6.81 4.90 -25.26
N VAL A 27 -6.01 5.95 -25.44
CA VAL A 27 -6.47 7.25 -25.95
C VAL A 27 -6.97 7.12 -27.38
N ALA A 28 -6.21 6.48 -28.27
CA ALA A 28 -6.57 6.31 -29.68
C ALA A 28 -7.91 5.58 -29.84
N ARG A 29 -8.13 4.48 -29.09
CA ARG A 29 -9.40 3.74 -29.12
C ARG A 29 -10.55 4.57 -28.57
N SER A 30 -10.31 5.38 -27.55
CA SER A 30 -11.33 6.23 -26.95
C SER A 30 -11.74 7.37 -27.88
N ILE A 31 -10.78 7.98 -28.59
CA ILE A 31 -11.04 9.01 -29.61
C ILE A 31 -11.77 8.39 -30.81
N ASP A 32 -11.32 7.24 -31.32
CA ASP A 32 -12.00 6.54 -32.42
C ASP A 32 -13.47 6.25 -32.08
N ARG A 33 -13.72 5.78 -30.85
CA ARG A 33 -15.08 5.57 -30.34
C ARG A 33 -15.87 6.87 -30.22
N PHE A 34 -15.26 7.93 -29.69
CA PHE A 34 -15.88 9.24 -29.59
C PHE A 34 -16.31 9.78 -30.95
N LEU A 35 -15.43 9.71 -31.95
CA LEU A 35 -15.70 10.22 -33.28
C LEU A 35 -16.83 9.44 -33.98
N LYS A 36 -16.92 8.13 -33.74
CA LYS A 36 -17.99 7.28 -34.28
C LYS A 36 -19.34 7.51 -33.62
N GLU A 37 -19.37 7.72 -32.31
CA GLU A 37 -20.63 7.84 -31.55
C GLU A 37 -21.17 9.28 -31.46
N ASN A 38 -20.30 10.29 -31.39
CA ASN A 38 -20.68 11.68 -31.12
C ASN A 38 -20.36 12.65 -32.27
N GLY A 39 -19.64 12.20 -33.30
CA GLY A 39 -19.26 13.03 -34.44
C GLY A 39 -17.97 13.82 -34.21
N GLY A 40 -17.99 15.14 -34.44
CA GLY A 40 -16.80 16.00 -34.48
C GLY A 40 -16.30 16.50 -33.12
N LEU A 41 -15.11 17.11 -33.12
CA LEU A 41 -14.54 17.78 -31.96
C LEU A 41 -15.00 19.25 -31.94
N THR A 42 -15.71 19.66 -30.89
CA THR A 42 -16.14 21.05 -30.68
C THR A 42 -15.49 21.65 -29.44
N PHE A 43 -15.25 22.97 -29.49
CA PHE A 43 -14.56 23.69 -28.42
C PHE A 43 -15.23 25.04 -28.16
N SER A 44 -15.65 25.26 -26.92
CA SER A 44 -16.32 26.50 -26.47
C SER A 44 -15.43 27.34 -25.57
N LEU A 45 -15.64 28.66 -25.56
CA LEU A 45 -14.89 29.57 -24.67
C LEU A 45 -15.28 29.29 -23.20
N ASN A 46 -14.30 29.21 -22.30
CA ASN A 46 -14.57 29.08 -20.87
C ASN A 46 -14.21 30.36 -20.12
N ASN A 47 -15.20 31.20 -19.87
CA ASN A 47 -15.05 32.50 -19.21
C ASN A 47 -14.62 32.40 -17.74
N LYS A 48 -14.59 31.19 -17.15
CA LYS A 48 -14.12 30.98 -15.77
C LYS A 48 -12.59 30.90 -15.67
N LEU A 49 -11.90 30.63 -16.77
CA LEU A 49 -10.45 30.63 -16.80
C LEU A 49 -9.98 32.07 -17.08
N GLN A 50 -9.35 32.72 -16.11
CA GLN A 50 -8.79 34.09 -16.27
C GLN A 50 -7.57 34.14 -17.23
N LEU A 51 -7.26 33.03 -17.90
CA LEU A 51 -6.09 32.86 -18.75
C LEU A 51 -6.46 32.97 -20.23
N GLY A 52 -6.80 34.19 -20.68
CA GLY A 52 -7.08 34.49 -22.09
C GLY A 52 -8.24 33.69 -22.70
N ASN A 53 -8.49 33.90 -23.99
CA ASN A 53 -9.56 33.24 -24.76
C ASN A 53 -9.31 31.73 -25.00
N LEU A 54 -9.05 30.96 -23.95
CA LEU A 54 -8.89 29.51 -24.03
C LEU A 54 -10.24 28.84 -24.29
N LYS A 55 -10.27 28.03 -25.35
CA LYS A 55 -11.40 27.16 -25.66
C LYS A 55 -11.22 25.82 -24.94
N VAL A 56 -12.29 25.33 -24.33
CA VAL A 56 -12.38 24.03 -23.66
C VAL A 56 -13.08 23.05 -24.58
N PHE A 57 -12.63 21.79 -24.55
CA PHE A 57 -13.26 20.71 -25.32
C PHE A 57 -14.62 20.34 -24.72
N ASP A 58 -15.69 20.50 -25.50
CA ASP A 58 -17.06 20.27 -25.02
C ASP A 58 -17.32 18.79 -24.75
N GLY A 59 -16.67 17.90 -25.52
CA GLY A 59 -16.81 16.46 -25.40
C GLY A 59 -15.98 15.82 -24.28
N GLY A 60 -15.38 16.62 -23.38
CA GLY A 60 -14.42 16.15 -22.38
C GLY A 60 -14.98 15.06 -21.45
N GLU A 61 -16.20 15.24 -20.93
CA GLU A 61 -16.85 14.26 -20.05
C GLU A 61 -17.16 12.95 -20.76
N LEU A 62 -17.61 13.03 -22.02
CA LEU A 62 -17.92 11.86 -22.83
C LEU A 62 -16.65 11.09 -23.21
N LEU A 63 -15.58 11.80 -23.59
CA LEU A 63 -14.28 11.18 -23.86
C LEU A 63 -13.73 10.47 -22.62
N LEU A 64 -13.83 11.11 -21.45
CA LEU A 64 -13.45 10.50 -20.17
C LEU A 64 -14.26 9.22 -19.89
N LYS A 65 -15.57 9.24 -20.17
CA LYS A 65 -16.42 8.03 -20.07
C LYS A 65 -15.93 6.91 -20.99
N PHE A 66 -15.55 7.21 -22.23
CA PHE A 66 -14.98 6.21 -23.12
C PHE A 66 -13.64 5.65 -22.63
N ILE A 67 -12.74 6.51 -22.14
CA ILE A 67 -11.46 6.09 -21.55
C ILE A 67 -11.70 5.14 -20.38
N THR A 68 -12.52 5.55 -19.40
CA THR A 68 -12.80 4.75 -18.20
C THR A 68 -13.56 3.45 -18.50
N SER A 69 -14.43 3.44 -19.53
CA SER A 69 -15.13 2.22 -19.97
C SER A 69 -14.29 1.25 -20.81
N SER A 70 -13.03 1.60 -21.11
CA SER A 70 -12.16 0.78 -21.95
C SER A 70 -11.84 -0.57 -21.30
N ASN A 71 -11.93 -1.63 -22.09
CA ASN A 71 -11.60 -2.99 -21.69
C ASN A 71 -10.85 -3.68 -22.83
N PHE A 72 -9.52 -3.75 -22.71
CA PHE A 72 -8.67 -4.45 -23.67
C PHE A 72 -7.38 -4.93 -23.02
N THR A 73 -6.63 -5.79 -23.71
CA THR A 73 -5.33 -6.28 -23.24
C THR A 73 -4.21 -5.53 -23.95
N GLY A 74 -3.44 -4.75 -23.20
CA GLY A 74 -2.21 -4.08 -23.64
C GLY A 74 -0.95 -4.92 -23.38
N LEU A 75 0.23 -4.31 -23.56
CA LEU A 75 1.52 -4.91 -23.26
C LEU A 75 1.73 -5.13 -21.76
N THR A 76 1.16 -4.25 -20.93
CA THR A 76 1.29 -4.30 -19.47
C THR A 76 0.17 -5.08 -18.80
N GLY A 77 -0.70 -5.75 -19.56
CA GLY A 77 -1.81 -6.55 -19.04
C GLY A 77 -3.17 -6.00 -19.41
N LYS A 78 -4.20 -6.38 -18.67
CA LYS A 78 -5.56 -5.88 -18.89
C LYS A 78 -5.61 -4.39 -18.55
N ILE A 79 -6.25 -3.62 -19.42
CA ILE A 79 -6.56 -2.21 -19.21
C ILE A 79 -8.06 -2.15 -18.97
N GLN A 80 -8.42 -1.88 -17.72
CA GLN A 80 -9.79 -1.72 -17.25
C GLN A 80 -9.74 -0.80 -16.03
N PHE A 81 -10.76 0.04 -15.86
CA PHE A 81 -10.85 0.97 -14.74
C PHE A 81 -12.00 0.59 -13.79
N ASP A 82 -11.81 0.87 -12.50
CA ASP A 82 -12.88 0.77 -11.50
C ASP A 82 -13.69 2.07 -11.39
N ALA A 83 -14.63 2.12 -10.45
CA ALA A 83 -15.50 3.27 -10.21
C ALA A 83 -14.69 4.54 -9.83
N ASP A 84 -13.55 4.36 -9.16
CA ASP A 84 -12.65 5.42 -8.73
C ASP A 84 -11.63 5.80 -9.82
N ARG A 85 -11.75 5.22 -11.03
CA ARG A 85 -10.88 5.42 -12.19
C ARG A 85 -9.46 4.90 -11.97
N ASN A 86 -9.26 4.00 -11.02
CA ASN A 86 -8.00 3.28 -10.86
C ASN A 86 -7.94 2.11 -11.84
N ARG A 87 -6.73 1.79 -12.29
CA ARG A 87 -6.51 0.66 -13.17
C ARG A 87 -6.64 -0.66 -12.38
N GLY A 88 -7.62 -1.47 -12.75
CA GLY A 88 -7.82 -2.81 -12.21
C GLY A 88 -6.98 -3.88 -12.91
N GLY A 89 -6.95 -5.08 -12.31
CA GLY A 89 -6.30 -6.26 -12.91
C GLY A 89 -4.78 -6.16 -12.96
N ILE A 90 -4.18 -5.49 -11.97
CA ILE A 90 -2.72 -5.42 -11.80
C ILE A 90 -2.28 -6.57 -10.90
N ASP A 91 -1.33 -7.35 -11.41
CA ASP A 91 -0.61 -8.35 -10.64
C ASP A 91 0.75 -7.76 -10.23
N TYR A 92 1.18 -8.06 -9.01
CA TYR A 92 2.42 -7.58 -8.44
C TYR A 92 3.40 -8.73 -8.28
N GLU A 93 4.67 -8.46 -8.57
CA GLU A 93 5.78 -9.34 -8.21
C GLU A 93 6.33 -8.89 -6.86
N ILE A 94 6.47 -9.82 -5.92
CA ILE A 94 7.04 -9.55 -4.61
C ILE A 94 8.50 -9.94 -4.64
N ILE A 95 9.34 -8.98 -4.27
CA ILE A 95 10.78 -9.13 -4.19
C ILE A 95 11.26 -8.99 -2.74
N ASN A 96 12.27 -9.77 -2.40
CA ASN A 96 13.04 -9.64 -1.18
C ASN A 96 14.45 -9.15 -1.52
N VAL A 97 14.94 -8.12 -0.83
CA VAL A 97 16.25 -7.52 -1.09
C VAL A 97 17.19 -7.86 0.06
N VAL A 98 18.23 -8.64 -0.22
CA VAL A 98 19.19 -9.14 0.78
C VAL A 98 20.59 -8.72 0.36
N LYS A 99 21.25 -7.90 1.18
CA LYS A 99 22.63 -7.40 0.94
C LYS A 99 22.83 -6.85 -0.49
N GLY A 100 21.87 -6.05 -0.96
CA GLY A 100 21.90 -5.45 -2.30
C GLY A 100 21.46 -6.37 -3.44
N THR A 101 21.22 -7.66 -3.19
CA THR A 101 20.71 -8.60 -4.19
C THR A 101 19.20 -8.72 -4.10
N THR A 102 18.51 -8.69 -5.24
CA THR A 102 17.04 -8.82 -5.30
C THR A 102 16.64 -10.25 -5.66
N TYR A 103 15.76 -10.85 -4.86
CA TYR A 103 15.20 -12.18 -5.05
C TYR A 103 13.69 -12.07 -5.23
N LYS A 104 13.14 -12.64 -6.30
CA LYS A 104 11.68 -12.80 -6.39
C LYS A 104 11.22 -13.88 -5.42
N VAL A 105 10.27 -13.55 -4.56
CA VAL A 105 9.71 -14.48 -3.55
C VAL A 105 8.25 -14.86 -3.81
N GLY A 106 7.61 -14.23 -4.79
CA GLY A 106 6.27 -14.62 -5.22
C GLY A 106 5.54 -13.50 -5.94
N TYR A 107 4.23 -13.58 -5.95
CA TYR A 107 3.31 -12.65 -6.59
C TYR A 107 2.14 -12.33 -5.66
N TRP A 108 1.50 -11.19 -5.89
CA TRP A 108 0.20 -10.88 -5.34
C TRP A 108 -0.74 -10.46 -6.46
N SER A 109 -1.96 -10.98 -6.44
CA SER A 109 -3.04 -10.51 -7.29
C SER A 109 -4.33 -10.46 -6.48
N ASN A 110 -5.29 -9.66 -6.94
CA ASN A 110 -6.62 -9.66 -6.35
C ASN A 110 -7.27 -11.05 -6.40
N GLU A 111 -6.98 -11.86 -7.43
CA GLU A 111 -7.61 -13.16 -7.64
C GLU A 111 -7.01 -14.30 -6.79
N THR A 112 -5.70 -14.23 -6.51
CA THR A 112 -4.97 -15.34 -5.88
C THR A 112 -4.42 -15.01 -4.49
N GLY A 113 -4.44 -13.73 -4.07
CA GLY A 113 -3.66 -13.27 -2.93
C GLY A 113 -2.16 -13.55 -3.13
N LEU A 114 -1.44 -13.81 -2.03
CA LEU A 114 -0.01 -14.15 -2.07
C LEU A 114 0.20 -15.56 -2.62
N SER A 115 1.01 -15.70 -3.67
CA SER A 115 1.31 -16.99 -4.28
C SER A 115 2.73 -17.05 -4.83
N ILE A 116 3.35 -18.24 -4.78
CA ILE A 116 4.62 -18.52 -5.47
C ILE A 116 4.37 -18.66 -6.99
N GLN A 117 3.18 -19.07 -7.39
CA GLN A 117 2.82 -19.28 -8.79
C GLN A 117 2.39 -17.97 -9.44
N ASN A 118 2.73 -17.82 -10.72
CA ASN A 118 2.36 -16.63 -11.47
C ASN A 118 0.82 -16.59 -11.67
N PRO A 119 0.13 -15.48 -11.35
CA PRO A 119 -1.32 -15.37 -11.56
C PRO A 119 -1.75 -15.69 -13.00
N LYS A 120 -0.92 -15.34 -13.99
CA LYS A 120 -1.20 -15.57 -15.42
C LYS A 120 -1.13 -17.04 -15.85
N SER A 121 -0.46 -17.90 -15.08
CA SER A 121 -0.47 -19.36 -15.32
C SER A 121 -1.70 -20.05 -14.74
N LEU A 122 -2.40 -19.41 -13.81
CA LEU A 122 -3.58 -19.95 -13.14
C LEU A 122 -4.84 -19.62 -13.95
N LYS A 123 -4.91 -20.12 -15.19
CA LYS A 123 -6.11 -19.94 -16.02
C LYS A 123 -7.25 -20.82 -15.50
N GLY A 124 -8.29 -20.19 -14.98
CA GLY A 124 -9.60 -20.83 -14.75
C GLY A 124 -9.77 -21.49 -13.38
N ASN A 125 -8.71 -21.65 -12.59
CA ASN A 125 -8.83 -22.17 -11.23
C ASN A 125 -9.00 -20.99 -10.27
N LYS A 126 -10.23 -20.50 -10.14
CA LYS A 126 -10.65 -19.59 -9.07
C LYS A 126 -10.68 -20.36 -7.74
N GLY A 127 -9.52 -20.88 -7.35
CA GLY A 127 -9.36 -21.59 -6.09
C GLY A 127 -9.78 -20.65 -4.96
N SER A 128 -10.67 -21.12 -4.11
CA SER A 128 -11.14 -20.38 -2.94
C SER A 128 -9.96 -19.79 -2.18
N TYR A 129 -10.06 -18.49 -1.84
CA TYR A 129 -9.10 -17.81 -0.96
C TYR A 129 -9.01 -18.56 0.37
N SER A 130 -8.04 -19.45 0.51
CA SER A 130 -7.71 -20.05 1.80
C SER A 130 -6.44 -19.38 2.32
N ARG A 131 -6.45 -18.97 3.59
CA ARG A 131 -5.27 -18.33 4.22
C ARG A 131 -4.08 -19.30 4.22
N GLU A 132 -4.37 -20.58 4.22
CA GLU A 132 -3.41 -21.69 4.25
C GLU A 132 -2.70 -21.87 2.91
N ALA A 133 -3.33 -21.47 1.80
CA ALA A 133 -2.73 -21.50 0.46
C ALA A 133 -1.87 -20.26 0.16
N GLN A 134 -2.02 -19.18 0.93
CA GLN A 134 -1.24 -17.94 0.73
C GLN A 134 0.20 -18.14 1.19
N LYS A 135 1.11 -18.32 0.23
CA LYS A 135 2.52 -18.64 0.49
C LYS A 135 3.44 -17.83 -0.42
N LEU A 136 4.56 -17.43 0.16
CA LEU A 136 5.72 -16.89 -0.55
C LEU A 136 6.89 -17.86 -0.36
N SER A 137 7.88 -17.79 -1.24
CA SER A 137 9.16 -18.45 -1.05
C SER A 137 9.87 -17.90 0.19
N ASN A 138 10.92 -18.58 0.66
CA ASN A 138 11.66 -18.17 1.85
C ASN A 138 12.08 -16.68 1.77
N ILE A 139 11.77 -15.94 2.83
CA ILE A 139 12.09 -14.53 2.99
C ILE A 139 13.16 -14.41 4.05
N THR A 140 14.25 -13.74 3.71
CA THR A 140 15.25 -13.28 4.66
C THR A 140 14.85 -11.89 5.14
N TRP A 141 14.63 -11.77 6.44
CA TRP A 141 14.28 -10.53 7.11
C TRP A 141 15.52 -9.69 7.41
N PRO A 142 15.34 -8.38 7.71
CA PRO A 142 16.43 -7.56 8.22
C PRO A 142 17.13 -8.25 9.40
N GLY A 143 18.47 -8.29 9.37
CA GLY A 143 19.28 -9.06 10.33
C GLY A 143 19.74 -10.43 9.82
N GLY A 144 19.17 -10.94 8.71
CA GLY A 144 19.58 -12.20 8.09
C GLY A 144 18.75 -13.41 8.50
N GLU A 145 17.74 -13.22 9.35
CA GLU A 145 16.87 -14.28 9.84
C GLU A 145 15.86 -14.74 8.78
N VAL A 146 15.55 -16.04 8.75
CA VAL A 146 14.54 -16.61 7.84
C VAL A 146 13.18 -16.74 8.53
N GLU A 147 13.17 -16.83 9.86
CA GLU A 147 11.94 -16.86 10.63
C GLU A 147 11.22 -15.52 10.57
N LYS A 148 9.90 -15.56 10.39
CA LYS A 148 9.08 -14.35 10.33
C LYS A 148 9.11 -13.65 11.70
N PRO A 149 9.57 -12.39 11.77
CA PRO A 149 9.58 -11.65 13.02
C PRO A 149 8.13 -11.40 13.46
N ARG A 150 7.89 -11.42 14.77
CA ARG A 150 6.56 -11.16 15.36
C ARG A 150 6.05 -9.74 15.11
N GLY A 151 6.91 -8.80 14.71
CA GLY A 151 6.56 -7.43 14.34
C GLY A 151 6.45 -6.45 15.52
N TRP A 152 6.28 -6.95 16.75
CA TRP A 152 6.34 -6.18 17.99
C TRP A 152 7.17 -6.96 19.02
N VAL A 153 8.03 -6.24 19.74
CA VAL A 153 8.82 -6.79 20.85
C VAL A 153 8.10 -6.41 22.14
N ILE A 154 7.70 -7.39 22.94
CA ILE A 154 7.18 -7.15 24.28
C ILE A 154 8.31 -6.54 25.10
N ALA A 155 7.98 -5.58 25.96
CA ALA A 155 8.94 -4.99 26.90
C ALA A 155 9.75 -6.10 27.60
N THR A 156 11.08 -5.97 27.59
CA THR A 156 11.97 -6.89 28.30
C THR A 156 12.52 -6.18 29.53
N THR A 157 13.09 -6.92 30.49
CA THR A 157 13.75 -6.30 31.66
C THR A 157 14.88 -5.36 31.24
N GLU A 158 15.54 -5.62 30.11
CA GLU A 158 16.57 -4.76 29.52
C GLU A 158 15.99 -3.53 28.79
N LYS A 159 14.80 -3.67 28.19
CA LYS A 159 14.08 -2.60 27.49
C LYS A 159 12.62 -2.53 27.99
N PRO A 160 12.41 -2.03 29.22
CA PRO A 160 11.09 -1.97 29.82
C PRO A 160 10.22 -0.91 29.14
N LEU A 161 8.90 -1.06 29.27
CA LEU A 161 7.94 -0.04 28.89
C LEU A 161 8.21 1.24 29.69
N ILE A 162 8.31 2.39 29.03
CA ILE A 162 8.48 3.67 29.72
C ILE A 162 7.11 4.30 29.88
N ILE A 163 6.66 4.46 31.12
CA ILE A 163 5.39 5.12 31.45
C ILE A 163 5.70 6.52 31.94
N GLY A 164 5.34 7.48 31.10
CA GLY A 164 5.44 8.89 31.42
C GLY A 164 4.30 9.36 32.30
N PHE A 165 4.59 10.05 33.40
CA PHE A 165 3.57 10.73 34.20
C PHE A 165 3.89 12.22 34.36
N PRO A 166 2.87 13.09 34.41
CA PRO A 166 3.08 14.53 34.48
C PRO A 166 3.39 14.97 35.91
N LYS A 167 4.43 15.81 36.07
CA LYS A 167 4.74 16.46 37.36
C LYS A 167 3.81 17.66 37.58
N ARG A 168 2.59 17.41 38.07
CA ARG A 168 1.60 18.46 38.35
C ARG A 168 1.35 18.62 39.85
N VAL A 169 1.29 19.88 40.31
CA VAL A 169 1.08 20.24 41.71
C VAL A 169 -0.39 20.08 42.15
N GLY A 170 -1.35 20.11 41.20
CA GLY A 170 -2.79 20.19 41.51
C GLY A 170 -3.59 18.88 41.48
N PHE A 171 -2.97 17.74 41.22
CA PHE A 171 -3.66 16.43 41.07
C PHE A 171 -2.80 15.27 41.61
N SER A 172 -2.27 15.45 42.82
CA SER A 172 -1.38 14.48 43.47
C SER A 172 -2.04 13.12 43.73
N GLU A 173 -3.36 13.05 43.77
CA GLU A 173 -4.13 11.82 44.03
C GLU A 173 -4.01 10.83 42.88
N PHE A 174 -3.80 11.31 41.65
CA PHE A 174 -3.77 10.47 40.45
C PHE A 174 -2.36 9.91 40.17
N ALA A 175 -1.33 10.74 40.31
CA ALA A 175 0.07 10.34 40.22
C ALA A 175 0.97 11.41 40.88
N THR A 176 1.77 10.99 41.85
CA THR A 176 2.73 11.80 42.60
C THR A 176 4.08 11.13 42.61
N ASP A 177 5.12 11.93 42.42
CA ASP A 177 6.51 11.51 42.54
C ASP A 177 6.91 11.31 44.00
N LEU A 178 7.40 10.12 44.32
CA LEU A 178 8.09 9.86 45.57
C LEU A 178 9.57 10.09 45.25
N ASN A 179 10.05 11.32 45.53
CA ASN A 179 11.39 11.86 45.20
C ASN A 179 12.61 10.96 45.51
N TYR A 180 12.42 9.81 46.16
CA TYR A 180 13.43 8.78 46.38
C TYR A 180 13.09 7.56 45.54
N ASN A 181 13.77 7.41 44.39
CA ASN A 181 13.92 6.19 43.58
C ASN A 181 13.06 6.02 42.31
N HIS A 182 12.65 7.12 41.64
CA HIS A 182 11.82 7.05 40.42
C HIS A 182 10.50 6.28 40.62
N SER A 183 10.04 6.21 41.86
CA SER A 183 8.76 5.61 42.23
C SER A 183 7.69 6.70 42.19
N ALA A 184 6.54 6.37 41.61
CA ALA A 184 5.36 7.22 41.69
C ALA A 184 4.25 6.45 42.41
N GLN A 185 3.37 7.18 43.08
CA GLN A 185 2.18 6.63 43.73
C GLN A 185 0.96 7.43 43.30
N GLY A 186 -0.21 6.81 43.28
CA GLY A 186 -1.48 7.47 43.03
C GLY A 186 -2.43 6.52 42.34
N TYR A 187 -3.69 6.93 42.24
CA TYR A 187 -4.76 6.10 41.72
C TYR A 187 -4.43 5.46 40.35
N CYS A 188 -3.80 6.20 39.45
CA CYS A 188 -3.44 5.68 38.13
C CYS A 188 -2.32 4.64 38.17
N ILE A 189 -1.38 4.76 39.12
CA ILE A 189 -0.30 3.79 39.30
C ILE A 189 -0.85 2.51 39.93
N ASP A 190 -1.68 2.63 40.97
CA ASP A 190 -2.31 1.49 41.64
C ASP A 190 -3.21 0.72 40.68
N LEU A 191 -4.01 1.43 39.87
CA LEU A 191 -4.85 0.82 38.83
C LEU A 191 -4.01 0.06 37.79
N PHE A 192 -2.89 0.65 37.35
CA PHE A 192 -1.98 0.00 36.41
C PHE A 192 -1.39 -1.29 37.00
N ASP A 193 -0.96 -1.26 38.27
CA ASP A 193 -0.43 -2.44 38.95
C ASP A 193 -1.49 -3.53 39.15
N GLU A 194 -2.73 -3.19 39.47
CA GLU A 194 -3.83 -4.17 39.57
C GLU A 194 -4.16 -4.78 38.20
N VAL A 195 -4.27 -3.98 37.15
CA VAL A 195 -4.51 -4.49 35.79
C VAL A 195 -3.36 -5.40 35.36
N ARG A 196 -2.11 -5.05 35.67
CA ARG A 196 -0.93 -5.85 35.35
C ARG A 196 -1.00 -7.26 35.95
N LYS A 197 -1.54 -7.42 37.17
CA LYS A 197 -1.72 -8.74 37.81
C LYS A 197 -2.71 -9.65 37.07
N LEU A 198 -3.61 -9.08 36.27
CA LEU A 198 -4.62 -9.83 35.51
C LEU A 198 -4.11 -10.30 34.14
N VAL A 199 -2.94 -9.81 33.70
CA VAL A 199 -2.37 -10.15 32.39
C VAL A 199 -1.53 -11.43 32.50
N PRO A 200 -1.66 -12.42 31.59
CA PRO A 200 -0.98 -13.72 31.72
C PRO A 200 0.52 -13.69 31.40
N TYR A 201 1.16 -12.52 31.41
CA TYR A 201 2.57 -12.34 31.13
C TYR A 201 3.12 -11.14 31.90
N GLU A 202 4.42 -11.20 32.21
CA GLU A 202 5.11 -10.11 32.88
C GLU A 202 5.26 -8.91 31.95
N ILE A 203 5.04 -7.71 32.50
CA ILE A 203 5.22 -6.44 31.79
C ILE A 203 6.29 -5.64 32.55
N PRO A 204 7.57 -5.74 32.15
CA PRO A 204 8.61 -4.88 32.69
C PRO A 204 8.34 -3.42 32.32
N PHE A 205 8.33 -2.53 33.30
CA PHE A 205 8.10 -1.10 33.08
C PHE A 205 8.99 -0.25 33.99
N ARG A 206 9.17 1.01 33.61
CA ARG A 206 9.79 2.05 34.44
C ARG A 206 8.99 3.34 34.32
N LEU A 207 8.84 4.03 35.44
CA LEU A 207 8.17 5.32 35.50
C LEU A 207 9.17 6.43 35.22
N SER A 208 8.77 7.43 34.43
CA SER A 208 9.61 8.59 34.13
C SER A 208 8.78 9.86 34.07
N HIS A 209 9.41 10.98 34.41
CA HIS A 209 8.80 12.30 34.22
C HIS A 209 8.65 12.63 32.75
N LEU A 210 7.47 13.14 32.37
CA LEU A 210 7.33 13.90 31.14
C LEU A 210 7.61 15.38 31.44
N GLU A 211 8.71 15.91 30.92
CA GLU A 211 8.84 17.35 30.73
C GLU A 211 7.91 17.73 29.57
N MET A 212 6.80 18.39 29.89
CA MET A 212 6.00 19.06 28.86
C MET A 212 6.75 20.32 28.46
N ALA A 213 7.23 20.36 27.21
CA ALA A 213 7.72 21.57 26.56
C ALA A 213 6.61 22.60 26.37
#